data_AF-A0A2V6U002-F1
#
_entry.id   AF-A0A2V6U002-F1
#
_cell.length_a   1.000
_cell.length_b   1.000
_cell.length_c   1.000
_cell.angle_alpha   90.00
_cell.angle_beta   90.00
_cell.angle_gamma   90.00
#
_symmetry.space_group_name_H-M   'P 1'
#
loop_
_entity.id
_entity.type
_entity.pdbx_description
1 polymer ?
#
loop_
_entity_poly.entity_id
_entity_poly.type
_entity_poly.pdbx_seq_one_letter_code
_entity_poly.pdbx_strand_id
1 'polypeptide(L)'
;MMQWIAAGDGINMNYRFSQPGRTERNRQDHLFVEGVFPFANVTTTDPFTGKTDGRYARCEATGTCPLGAEIYSANEYWVKAASLLHTTPDGRMDLPDSPYARNYFISSHQHGTGNATSKGNCQQFLNPLNSAPVQRALFLALDDWTNGTPPPASRVPKLADGTLVAPPATRADGTYVGIPGVTYTGLKTTRYLFNYGPGFYETGIATINPPVITPPYEDNPLNGPIYPSFVPKTDSDGNDIAGVRLPDVTVPLATYTGWALRAGPQANDGCEGSGQYIPFESTEAERAASDDPRPSVEARYPSFAAYSSAVNRAIDGLVKDRLMLCEDADGEQTRLLQAGLDAGVPAPHGNLPPQSTPPLCHSGKK
;
A
#
# COMPACT_ATOMS: atom_id res chain seq x y z
N MET A 1 7.90 13.96 -12.16
CA MET A 1 6.80 14.08 -11.18
C MET A 1 6.93 12.93 -10.20
N MET A 2 7.06 13.22 -8.90
CA MET A 2 7.02 12.21 -7.85
C MET A 2 5.82 12.51 -6.98
N GLN A 3 4.92 11.55 -6.83
CA GLN A 3 3.66 11.77 -6.14
C GLN A 3 3.25 10.55 -5.33
N TRP A 4 2.70 10.83 -4.15
CA TRP A 4 1.81 9.87 -3.50
C TRP A 4 0.45 9.96 -4.18
N ILE A 5 0.02 8.90 -4.85
CA ILE A 5 -1.21 8.90 -5.65
C ILE A 5 -2.29 8.01 -5.03
N ALA A 6 -3.54 8.26 -5.42
CA ALA A 6 -4.68 7.37 -5.11
C ALA A 6 -4.69 6.10 -5.98
N ALA A 7 -3.52 5.69 -6.49
CA ALA A 7 -3.32 4.59 -7.41
C ALA A 7 -4.27 4.62 -8.62
N GLY A 8 -5.22 3.69 -8.70
CA GLY A 8 -6.17 3.56 -9.81
C GLY A 8 -7.21 4.68 -9.88
N ASP A 9 -7.38 5.43 -8.79
CA ASP A 9 -8.29 6.57 -8.73
C ASP A 9 -7.62 7.88 -9.16
N GLY A 10 -8.42 8.79 -9.72
CA GLY A 10 -7.97 10.11 -10.12
C GLY A 10 -8.35 11.18 -9.09
N ILE A 11 -8.61 12.39 -9.58
CA ILE A 11 -9.21 13.47 -8.80
C ILE A 11 -10.26 14.17 -9.65
N ASN A 12 -11.32 14.66 -9.00
CA ASN A 12 -12.42 15.35 -9.66
C ASN A 12 -12.01 16.79 -10.03
N MET A 13 -11.13 16.96 -11.02
CA MET A 13 -10.69 18.30 -11.46
C MET A 13 -11.38 18.79 -12.74
N ASN A 14 -11.75 17.86 -13.63
CA ASN A 14 -12.15 18.19 -15.00
C ASN A 14 -13.66 18.02 -15.24
N TYR A 15 -14.47 17.97 -14.17
CA TYR A 15 -15.93 17.82 -14.25
C TYR A 15 -16.62 19.11 -13.84
N ARG A 16 -17.81 19.35 -14.40
CA ARG A 16 -18.63 20.51 -14.02
C ARG A 16 -19.08 20.36 -12.56
N PHE A 17 -19.00 21.45 -11.79
CA PHE A 17 -19.26 21.46 -10.33
C PHE A 17 -18.29 20.59 -9.51
N SER A 18 -17.08 20.44 -10.05
CA SER A 18 -15.96 19.74 -9.43
C SER A 18 -15.74 20.16 -7.97
N GLN A 19 -15.48 19.17 -7.13
CA GLN A 19 -15.04 19.34 -5.74
C GLN A 19 -13.73 18.56 -5.57
N PRO A 20 -12.59 19.12 -6.01
CA PRO A 20 -11.34 18.38 -6.14
C PRO A 20 -10.72 18.00 -4.78
N GLY A 21 -11.19 18.60 -3.69
CA GLY A 21 -10.76 18.27 -2.32
C GLY A 21 -11.50 17.09 -1.69
N ARG A 22 -12.50 16.50 -2.36
CA ARG A 22 -13.18 15.28 -1.87
C ARG A 22 -12.41 14.04 -2.28
N THR A 23 -12.40 13.06 -1.40
CA THR A 23 -11.70 11.79 -1.63
C THR A 23 -12.55 10.62 -1.16
N GLU A 24 -12.86 9.73 -2.09
CA GLU A 24 -13.61 8.50 -1.94
C GLU A 24 -12.85 7.47 -1.11
N ARG A 25 -13.44 6.93 -0.05
CA ARG A 25 -12.85 5.80 0.71
C ARG A 25 -13.91 4.74 1.05
N ASN A 26 -13.96 4.14 2.25
CA ASN A 26 -15.00 3.15 2.61
C ASN A 26 -16.25 3.75 3.28
N ARG A 27 -16.17 4.96 3.85
CA ARG A 27 -17.30 5.75 4.39
C ARG A 27 -17.24 7.26 4.09
N GLN A 28 -16.42 7.69 3.13
CA GLN A 28 -16.20 9.09 2.77
C GLN A 28 -16.38 9.29 1.26
N ASP A 29 -17.30 10.14 0.83
CA ASP A 29 -17.38 10.67 -0.55
C ASP A 29 -17.49 9.65 -1.72
N HIS A 30 -17.91 8.39 -1.54
CA HIS A 30 -17.83 7.37 -2.63
C HIS A 30 -18.72 7.58 -3.84
N LEU A 31 -19.65 8.54 -3.74
CA LEU A 31 -20.54 8.86 -4.85
C LEU A 31 -19.96 9.99 -5.72
N PHE A 32 -18.79 10.54 -5.36
CA PHE A 32 -18.11 11.56 -6.16
C PHE A 32 -17.33 10.95 -7.32
N VAL A 33 -17.20 11.73 -8.40
CA VAL A 33 -16.48 11.31 -9.62
C VAL A 33 -14.97 11.33 -9.38
N GLU A 34 -14.42 10.27 -8.78
CA GLU A 34 -12.98 10.12 -8.55
C GLU A 34 -12.41 8.85 -9.21
N GLY A 35 -13.01 7.70 -8.94
CA GLY A 35 -12.60 6.42 -9.55
C GLY A 35 -13.28 6.14 -10.88
N VAL A 36 -12.91 6.88 -11.91
CA VAL A 36 -13.41 6.71 -13.28
C VAL A 36 -12.28 6.42 -14.27
N PHE A 37 -12.57 5.59 -15.27
CA PHE A 37 -11.63 5.23 -16.33
C PHE A 37 -11.14 6.47 -17.11
N PRO A 38 -9.84 6.59 -17.48
CA PRO A 38 -8.78 5.57 -17.38
C PRO A 38 -8.10 5.44 -16.01
N PHE A 39 -7.92 4.20 -15.55
CA PHE A 39 -7.28 3.88 -14.27
C PHE A 39 -5.75 3.79 -14.35
N ALA A 40 -5.22 3.30 -15.47
CA ALA A 40 -3.80 2.97 -15.62
C ALA A 40 -3.01 4.04 -16.40
N ASN A 41 -1.69 4.04 -16.20
CA ASN A 41 -0.78 4.91 -16.94
C ASN A 41 -0.72 4.55 -18.44
N VAL A 42 -0.70 3.24 -18.74
CA VAL A 42 -0.73 2.72 -20.11
C VAL A 42 -2.15 2.67 -20.66
N THR A 43 -2.28 2.70 -21.99
CA THR A 43 -3.58 2.57 -22.66
C THR A 43 -4.19 1.20 -22.43
N THR A 44 -5.47 1.19 -22.05
CA THR A 44 -6.29 -0.02 -21.91
C THR A 44 -7.68 0.21 -22.50
N THR A 45 -8.50 -0.83 -22.58
CA THR A 45 -9.89 -0.74 -23.02
C THR A 45 -10.83 -1.07 -21.87
N ASP A 46 -11.77 -0.16 -21.60
CA ASP A 46 -12.83 -0.38 -20.62
C ASP A 46 -13.86 -1.39 -21.16
N PRO A 47 -14.06 -2.55 -20.50
CA PRO A 47 -14.99 -3.57 -20.95
C PRO A 47 -16.46 -3.14 -20.88
N PHE A 48 -16.80 -2.11 -20.12
CA PHE A 48 -18.19 -1.68 -19.93
C PHE A 48 -18.61 -0.58 -20.91
N THR A 49 -17.74 0.39 -21.19
CA THR A 49 -18.04 1.48 -22.14
C THR A 49 -17.45 1.26 -23.54
N GLY A 50 -16.47 0.36 -23.69
CA GLY A 50 -15.71 0.17 -24.93
C GLY A 50 -14.67 1.27 -25.20
N LYS A 51 -14.54 2.26 -24.32
CA LYS A 51 -13.56 3.35 -24.46
C LYS A 51 -12.14 2.81 -24.33
N THR A 52 -11.23 3.27 -25.19
CA THR A 52 -9.80 2.98 -25.11
C THR A 52 -9.02 4.24 -24.76
N ASP A 53 -8.32 4.25 -23.64
CA ASP A 53 -7.62 5.42 -23.10
C ASP A 53 -6.57 5.01 -22.05
N GLY A 54 -5.70 5.94 -21.64
CA GLY A 54 -4.69 5.78 -20.59
C GLY A 54 -4.27 7.14 -20.04
N ARG A 55 -3.77 7.22 -18.80
CA ARG A 55 -3.41 8.52 -18.20
C ARG A 55 -2.32 9.27 -18.97
N TYR A 56 -1.42 8.54 -19.63
CA TYR A 56 -0.36 9.13 -20.46
C TYR A 56 -0.76 9.32 -21.94
N ALA A 57 -1.91 8.80 -22.39
CA ALA A 57 -2.26 8.75 -23.82
C ALA A 57 -2.17 10.11 -24.53
N ARG A 58 -2.60 11.20 -23.88
CA ARG A 58 -2.54 12.55 -24.46
C ARG A 58 -1.11 13.07 -24.61
N CYS A 59 -0.27 12.89 -23.59
CA CYS A 59 1.10 13.38 -23.65
C CYS A 59 1.96 12.54 -24.60
N GLU A 60 1.62 11.26 -24.79
CA GLU A 60 2.30 10.38 -25.74
C GLU A 60 2.04 10.85 -27.16
N ALA A 61 0.79 11.18 -27.48
CA ALA A 61 0.40 11.71 -28.79
C ALA A 61 1.11 13.01 -29.16
N THR A 62 1.52 13.81 -28.17
CA THR A 62 2.20 15.09 -28.38
C THR A 62 3.71 15.04 -28.14
N GLY A 63 4.25 13.90 -27.67
CA GLY A 63 5.67 13.77 -27.31
C GLY A 63 6.07 14.64 -26.10
N THR A 64 5.17 14.86 -25.15
CA THR A 64 5.36 15.76 -24.00
C THR A 64 5.17 15.07 -22.64
N CYS A 65 5.36 13.75 -22.58
CA CYS A 65 5.14 13.03 -21.32
C CYS A 65 6.16 13.38 -20.24
N PRO A 66 5.72 13.68 -19.01
CA PRO A 66 6.62 13.81 -17.88
C PRO A 66 7.14 12.43 -17.47
N LEU A 67 8.31 12.37 -16.84
CA LEU A 67 8.74 11.16 -16.12
C LEU A 67 8.06 11.09 -14.76
N GLY A 68 7.62 9.90 -14.35
CA GLY A 68 6.77 9.67 -13.18
C GLY A 68 7.30 8.58 -12.23
N ALA A 69 7.31 8.87 -10.93
CA ALA A 69 7.40 7.85 -9.89
C ALA A 69 6.09 7.86 -9.09
N GLU A 70 5.25 6.85 -9.34
CA GLU A 70 3.95 6.68 -8.70
C GLU A 70 4.13 5.89 -7.41
N ILE A 71 3.81 6.50 -6.27
CA ILE A 71 4.00 5.90 -4.95
C ILE A 71 2.65 5.78 -4.27
N TYR A 72 2.34 4.63 -3.70
CA TYR A 72 1.09 4.37 -3.00
C TYR A 72 1.26 3.22 -2.02
N SER A 73 0.32 3.06 -1.09
CA SER A 73 0.41 2.09 0.00
C SER A 73 -0.58 0.95 -0.13
N ALA A 74 -0.58 0.09 0.87
CA ALA A 74 -1.57 -0.99 0.97
C ALA A 74 -2.97 -0.39 1.18
N ASN A 75 -3.09 0.78 1.83
CA ASN A 75 -4.39 1.42 2.01
C ASN A 75 -5.10 1.71 0.68
N GLU A 76 -4.38 2.17 -0.34
CA GLU A 76 -4.96 2.42 -1.66
C GLU A 76 -5.50 1.15 -2.34
N TYR A 77 -4.96 -0.04 -2.04
CA TYR A 77 -5.59 -1.28 -2.52
C TYR A 77 -6.97 -1.51 -1.91
N TRP A 78 -7.11 -1.23 -0.61
CA TRP A 78 -8.35 -1.47 0.12
C TRP A 78 -9.40 -0.38 -0.09
N VAL A 79 -8.99 0.87 -0.27
CA VAL A 79 -9.94 2.02 -0.30
C VAL A 79 -9.97 2.78 -1.63
N LYS A 80 -9.04 2.50 -2.55
CA LYS A 80 -8.90 3.18 -3.86
C LYS A 80 -8.76 2.23 -5.06
N ALA A 81 -9.08 0.94 -4.87
CA ALA A 81 -8.99 -0.07 -5.92
C ALA A 81 -7.64 -0.08 -6.68
N ALA A 82 -6.53 0.08 -5.97
CA ALA A 82 -5.20 0.31 -6.57
C ALA A 82 -4.75 -0.73 -7.60
N SER A 83 -5.28 -1.96 -7.57
CA SER A 83 -5.00 -2.96 -8.59
C SER A 83 -5.29 -2.47 -10.01
N LEU A 84 -6.31 -1.63 -10.21
CA LEU A 84 -6.69 -1.12 -11.53
C LEU A 84 -5.63 -0.20 -12.17
N LEU A 85 -4.65 0.29 -11.40
CA LEU A 85 -3.50 1.03 -11.95
C LEU A 85 -2.58 0.14 -12.78
N HIS A 86 -2.53 -1.17 -12.47
CA HIS A 86 -1.57 -2.11 -13.03
C HIS A 86 -2.18 -3.45 -13.47
N THR A 87 -3.51 -3.57 -13.50
CA THR A 87 -4.24 -4.67 -14.14
C THR A 87 -5.20 -4.14 -15.20
N THR A 88 -5.56 -4.97 -16.18
CA THR A 88 -6.65 -4.63 -17.12
C THR A 88 -7.95 -4.34 -16.35
N PRO A 89 -8.83 -3.45 -16.84
CA PRO A 89 -10.06 -3.10 -16.11
C PRO A 89 -11.04 -4.28 -15.92
N ASP A 90 -10.90 -5.36 -16.70
CA ASP A 90 -11.64 -6.62 -16.52
C ASP A 90 -10.97 -7.58 -15.50
N GLY A 91 -9.82 -7.20 -14.94
CA GLY A 91 -9.10 -7.94 -13.91
C GLY A 91 -8.41 -9.21 -14.39
N ARG A 92 -8.17 -9.38 -15.70
CA ARG A 92 -7.64 -10.64 -16.25
C ARG A 92 -6.12 -10.70 -16.38
N MET A 93 -5.45 -9.57 -16.55
CA MET A 93 -4.02 -9.54 -16.85
C MET A 93 -3.31 -8.39 -16.14
N ASP A 94 -2.05 -8.61 -15.78
CA ASP A 94 -1.14 -7.54 -15.37
C ASP A 94 -0.79 -6.65 -16.58
N LEU A 95 -0.75 -5.35 -16.35
CA LEU A 95 -0.32 -4.36 -17.35
C LEU A 95 1.21 -4.19 -17.33
N PRO A 96 1.81 -3.87 -18.48
CA PRO A 96 3.21 -3.45 -18.51
C PRO A 96 3.38 -2.07 -17.85
N ASP A 97 4.62 -1.77 -17.44
CA ASP A 97 4.98 -0.41 -17.04
C ASP A 97 4.85 0.56 -18.23
N SER A 98 4.49 1.81 -17.94
CA SER A 98 4.65 2.90 -18.90
C SER A 98 6.15 3.16 -19.15
N PRO A 99 6.56 3.51 -20.37
CA PRO A 99 7.94 3.95 -20.62
C PRO A 99 8.28 5.24 -19.86
N TYR A 100 7.27 5.99 -19.39
CA TYR A 100 7.44 7.27 -18.68
C TYR A 100 7.21 7.17 -17.17
N ALA A 101 6.73 6.04 -16.64
CA ALA A 101 6.43 5.91 -15.22
C ALA A 101 6.90 4.59 -14.60
N ARG A 102 7.15 4.61 -13.29
CA ARG A 102 7.32 3.43 -12.44
C ARG A 102 6.36 3.47 -11.26
N ASN A 103 5.84 2.31 -10.89
CA ASN A 103 4.88 2.12 -9.82
C ASN A 103 5.56 1.45 -8.61
N TYR A 104 5.49 2.11 -7.46
CA TYR A 104 6.07 1.63 -6.20
C TYR A 104 4.98 1.52 -5.13
N PHE A 105 4.53 0.29 -4.93
CA PHE A 105 3.67 -0.05 -3.81
C PHE A 105 4.51 -0.23 -2.54
N ILE A 106 4.25 0.57 -1.50
CA ILE A 106 4.88 0.41 -0.19
C ILE A 106 4.11 -0.63 0.62
N SER A 107 4.73 -1.80 0.79
CA SER A 107 4.13 -2.99 1.40
C SER A 107 3.63 -2.71 2.82
N SER A 108 2.43 -3.20 3.14
CA SER A 108 1.79 -3.11 4.44
C SER A 108 1.57 -1.70 4.98
N HIS A 109 1.88 -0.64 4.25
CA HIS A 109 1.82 0.74 4.74
C HIS A 109 0.38 1.29 4.71
N GLN A 110 0.06 2.19 5.64
CA GLN A 110 -1.21 2.94 5.61
C GLN A 110 -1.11 4.24 4.79
N HIS A 111 -2.18 5.02 4.70
CA HIS A 111 -2.14 6.33 4.03
C HIS A 111 -1.39 7.35 4.90
N GLY A 112 -0.08 7.45 4.70
CA GLY A 112 0.83 8.23 5.57
C GLY A 112 1.30 7.44 6.79
N THR A 113 2.04 8.09 7.69
CA THR A 113 2.61 7.43 8.89
C THR A 113 1.67 7.60 10.09
N GLY A 114 1.25 6.48 10.67
CA GLY A 114 0.42 6.42 11.87
C GLY A 114 1.23 6.50 13.16
N ASN A 115 0.52 6.45 14.30
CA ASN A 115 1.12 6.45 15.62
C ASN A 115 0.87 5.11 16.33
N ALA A 116 1.94 4.35 16.59
CA ALA A 116 1.89 3.04 17.25
C ALA A 116 1.32 3.05 18.68
N THR A 117 1.19 4.23 19.30
CA THR A 117 0.69 4.39 20.68
C THR A 117 -0.75 4.92 20.74
N SER A 118 -1.35 5.23 19.58
CA SER A 118 -2.72 5.74 19.49
C SER A 118 -3.56 4.85 18.62
N LYS A 119 -4.80 4.60 19.04
CA LYS A 119 -5.83 3.94 18.22
C LYS A 119 -6.70 4.93 17.46
N GLY A 120 -6.73 6.19 17.89
CA GLY A 120 -7.72 7.16 17.41
C GLY A 120 -9.14 6.59 17.52
N ASN A 121 -9.84 6.56 16.39
CA ASN A 121 -11.18 5.95 16.28
C ASN A 121 -11.15 4.50 15.75
N CYS A 122 -9.96 3.93 15.55
CA CYS A 122 -9.77 2.57 15.02
C CYS A 122 -9.75 1.52 16.13
N GLN A 123 -9.92 0.25 15.75
CA GLN A 123 -9.90 -0.89 16.67
C GLN A 123 -8.49 -1.16 17.24
N GLN A 124 -7.47 -1.06 16.40
CA GLN A 124 -6.07 -1.32 16.74
C GLN A 124 -5.23 -0.05 16.71
N PHE A 125 -4.00 -0.14 17.21
CA PHE A 125 -3.03 0.94 17.08
C PHE A 125 -2.77 1.26 15.62
N LEU A 126 -2.50 2.53 15.32
CA LEU A 126 -2.25 2.97 13.95
C LEU A 126 -0.90 2.46 13.46
N ASN A 127 -0.82 2.16 12.17
CA ASN A 127 0.37 1.62 11.53
C ASN A 127 1.51 2.67 11.45
N PRO A 128 2.64 2.49 12.15
CA PRO A 128 3.71 3.48 12.25
C PRO A 128 4.74 3.42 11.13
N LEU A 129 4.53 2.60 10.09
CA LEU A 129 5.48 2.50 8.98
C LEU A 129 5.77 3.88 8.38
N ASN A 130 7.05 4.08 8.05
CA ASN A 130 7.55 5.34 7.50
C ASN A 130 8.33 5.07 6.22
N SER A 131 7.77 5.52 5.09
CA SER A 131 8.36 5.38 3.77
C SER A 131 9.28 6.52 3.36
N ALA A 132 9.57 7.49 4.24
CA ALA A 132 10.42 8.64 3.91
C ALA A 132 11.80 8.26 3.32
N PRO A 133 12.54 7.26 3.83
CA PRO A 133 13.82 6.84 3.21
C PRO A 133 13.66 6.35 1.77
N VAL A 134 12.60 5.58 1.48
CA VAL A 134 12.30 5.10 0.13
C VAL A 134 11.94 6.27 -0.78
N GLN A 135 11.08 7.18 -0.30
CA GLN A 135 10.67 8.35 -1.05
C GLN A 135 11.87 9.25 -1.40
N ARG A 136 12.80 9.47 -0.46
CA ARG A 136 14.04 10.22 -0.73
C ARG A 136 14.91 9.55 -1.80
N ALA A 137 15.07 8.24 -1.73
CA ALA A 137 15.82 7.49 -2.75
C ALA A 137 15.17 7.59 -4.14
N LEU A 138 13.83 7.44 -4.21
CA LEU A 138 13.08 7.55 -5.46
C LEU A 138 13.07 8.97 -6.03
N PHE A 139 13.15 10.00 -5.19
CA PHE A 139 13.29 11.38 -5.64
C PHE A 139 14.61 11.59 -6.40
N LEU A 140 15.73 11.12 -5.85
CA LEU A 140 17.02 11.17 -6.55
C LEU A 140 17.03 10.27 -7.79
N ALA A 141 16.43 9.08 -7.72
CA ALA A 141 16.32 8.19 -8.87
C ALA A 141 15.49 8.80 -10.01
N LEU A 142 14.48 9.62 -9.69
CA LEU A 142 13.71 10.36 -10.68
C LEU A 142 14.54 11.50 -11.31
N ASP A 143 15.37 12.20 -10.54
CA ASP A 143 16.30 13.21 -11.06
C ASP A 143 17.34 12.57 -12.00
N ASP A 144 17.95 11.46 -11.59
CA ASP A 144 18.83 10.63 -12.41
C ASP A 144 18.17 10.20 -13.72
N TRP A 145 16.87 9.92 -13.70
CA TRP A 145 16.12 9.51 -14.88
C TRP A 145 16.03 10.62 -15.92
N THR A 146 15.94 11.88 -15.48
CA THR A 146 16.00 13.03 -16.41
C THR A 146 17.35 13.12 -17.12
N ASN A 147 18.41 12.53 -16.55
CA ASN A 147 19.76 12.44 -17.10
C ASN A 147 20.05 11.08 -17.77
N GLY A 148 19.03 10.25 -18.02
CA GLY A 148 19.14 9.00 -18.78
C GLY A 148 19.40 7.74 -17.94
N THR A 149 19.46 7.83 -16.62
CA THR A 149 19.60 6.65 -15.75
C THR A 149 18.25 6.27 -15.15
N PRO A 150 17.60 5.20 -15.62
CA PRO A 150 16.27 4.85 -15.12
C PRO A 150 16.29 4.52 -13.61
N PRO A 151 15.18 4.79 -12.92
CA PRO A 151 15.00 4.36 -11.54
C PRO A 151 14.83 2.83 -11.47
N PRO A 152 14.79 2.22 -10.28
CA PRO A 152 14.48 0.81 -10.13
C PRO A 152 13.20 0.39 -10.89
N ALA A 153 13.11 -0.87 -11.29
CA ALA A 153 11.88 -1.37 -11.91
C ALA A 153 10.71 -1.29 -10.91
N SER A 154 9.49 -1.13 -11.41
CA SER A 154 8.28 -1.10 -10.59
C SER A 154 8.23 -2.28 -9.61
N ARG A 155 7.68 -2.03 -8.43
CA ARG A 155 7.52 -3.01 -7.36
C ARG A 155 6.04 -3.01 -6.97
N VAL A 156 5.28 -3.92 -7.59
CA VAL A 156 3.84 -4.10 -7.36
C VAL A 156 3.52 -5.60 -7.26
N PRO A 157 2.51 -6.00 -6.47
CA PRO A 157 1.94 -7.35 -6.55
C PRO A 157 1.38 -7.61 -7.95
N LYS A 158 1.39 -8.88 -8.39
CA LYS A 158 0.93 -9.28 -9.72
C LYS A 158 -0.02 -10.48 -9.67
N LEU A 159 -0.93 -10.54 -10.63
CA LEU A 159 -1.80 -11.69 -10.87
C LEU A 159 -0.96 -12.89 -11.30
N ALA A 160 0.00 -12.68 -12.21
CA ALA A 160 0.78 -13.75 -12.84
C ALA A 160 1.66 -14.56 -11.88
N ASP A 161 2.13 -13.95 -10.78
CA ASP A 161 2.93 -14.63 -9.75
C ASP A 161 2.14 -14.92 -8.45
N GLY A 162 0.84 -14.64 -8.44
CA GLY A 162 -0.05 -14.93 -7.31
C GLY A 162 0.19 -14.06 -6.08
N THR A 163 0.87 -12.92 -6.23
CA THR A 163 1.06 -11.95 -5.15
C THR A 163 -0.04 -10.87 -5.10
N LEU A 164 -0.88 -10.77 -6.14
CA LEU A 164 -2.13 -10.02 -6.17
C LEU A 164 -3.31 -11.00 -6.17
N VAL A 165 -4.21 -10.88 -5.20
CA VAL A 165 -5.28 -11.85 -4.97
C VAL A 165 -6.63 -11.18 -4.79
N ALA A 166 -7.71 -11.93 -5.01
CA ALA A 166 -9.04 -11.44 -4.66
C ALA A 166 -9.08 -11.11 -3.15
N PRO A 167 -9.76 -10.02 -2.75
CA PRO A 167 -9.90 -9.67 -1.34
C PRO A 167 -10.50 -10.85 -0.60
N PRO A 168 -9.85 -11.34 0.47
CA PRO A 168 -10.39 -12.44 1.23
C PRO A 168 -11.77 -12.11 1.80
N ALA A 169 -12.75 -12.96 1.50
CA ALA A 169 -14.14 -12.68 1.82
C ALA A 169 -14.39 -12.79 3.34
N THR A 170 -13.68 -13.70 4.03
CA THR A 170 -13.80 -13.89 5.48
C THR A 170 -12.53 -14.48 6.06
N ARG A 171 -12.38 -14.46 7.39
CA ARG A 171 -11.31 -15.20 8.09
C ARG A 171 -11.25 -16.70 7.73
N ALA A 172 -12.35 -17.29 7.24
CA ALA A 172 -12.49 -18.72 7.02
C ALA A 172 -11.85 -19.22 5.70
N ASP A 173 -11.41 -18.32 4.81
CA ASP A 173 -10.73 -18.71 3.56
C ASP A 173 -9.21 -18.97 3.74
N GLY A 174 -8.70 -18.85 4.98
CA GLY A 174 -7.33 -19.20 5.35
C GLY A 174 -6.27 -18.19 4.94
N THR A 175 -6.67 -17.02 4.43
CA THR A 175 -5.72 -15.98 3.98
C THR A 175 -5.44 -14.91 5.04
N TYR A 176 -6.35 -14.70 6.00
CA TYR A 176 -6.14 -13.83 7.15
C TYR A 176 -5.55 -14.64 8.31
N VAL A 177 -4.40 -14.20 8.83
CA VAL A 177 -3.84 -14.73 10.08
C VAL A 177 -4.81 -14.40 11.20
N GLY A 178 -5.50 -15.40 11.76
CA GLY A 178 -6.59 -15.22 12.72
C GLY A 178 -6.12 -14.68 14.07
N ILE A 179 -5.67 -13.42 14.13
CA ILE A 179 -5.09 -12.81 15.32
C ILE A 179 -6.20 -12.58 16.37
N PRO A 180 -6.04 -13.11 17.59
CA PRO A 180 -6.94 -12.88 18.71
C PRO A 180 -7.22 -11.38 18.93
N GLY A 181 -8.49 -11.03 19.12
CA GLY A 181 -8.91 -9.64 19.36
C GLY A 181 -8.92 -8.70 18.14
N VAL A 182 -8.59 -9.17 16.92
CA VAL A 182 -8.54 -8.33 15.72
C VAL A 182 -9.63 -8.70 14.71
N THR A 183 -10.65 -7.85 14.53
CA THR A 183 -11.75 -8.09 13.58
C THR A 183 -11.30 -7.94 12.13
N TYR A 184 -11.72 -8.88 11.27
CA TYR A 184 -11.54 -8.82 9.82
C TYR A 184 -12.88 -9.01 9.13
N THR A 185 -13.25 -8.09 8.24
CA THR A 185 -14.52 -8.10 7.50
C THR A 185 -14.34 -8.21 5.99
N GLY A 186 -13.09 -8.18 5.49
CA GLY A 186 -12.83 -8.08 4.05
C GLY A 186 -13.31 -6.78 3.40
N LEU A 187 -13.64 -5.76 4.21
CA LEU A 187 -14.19 -4.50 3.70
C LEU A 187 -13.18 -3.82 2.75
N LYS A 188 -13.62 -3.63 1.52
CA LYS A 188 -12.95 -2.84 0.49
C LYS A 188 -13.93 -1.89 -0.18
N THR A 189 -13.43 -0.82 -0.78
CA THR A 189 -14.25 0.05 -1.64
C THR A 189 -14.60 -0.70 -2.92
N THR A 190 -15.87 -0.67 -3.30
CA THR A 190 -16.34 -1.27 -4.55
C THR A 190 -16.27 -0.23 -5.66
N ARG A 191 -15.51 -0.52 -6.72
CA ARG A 191 -15.30 0.40 -7.84
C ARG A 191 -16.38 0.18 -8.91
N TYR A 192 -17.36 1.07 -8.95
CA TYR A 192 -18.46 1.03 -9.92
C TYR A 192 -18.21 1.91 -11.14
N LEU A 193 -18.77 1.51 -12.28
CA LEU A 193 -19.19 2.46 -13.32
C LEU A 193 -20.57 3.01 -12.93
N PHE A 194 -20.60 4.13 -12.21
CA PHE A 194 -21.86 4.75 -11.77
C PHE A 194 -22.64 5.39 -12.91
N ASN A 195 -23.96 5.49 -12.73
CA ASN A 195 -24.82 6.30 -13.58
C ASN A 195 -24.91 7.74 -13.04
N TYR A 196 -24.10 8.63 -13.60
CA TYR A 196 -24.13 10.08 -13.34
C TYR A 196 -25.14 10.85 -14.23
N GLY A 197 -25.95 10.13 -15.01
CA GLY A 197 -26.95 10.68 -15.93
C GLY A 197 -26.58 10.55 -17.42
N PRO A 198 -27.54 10.78 -18.31
CA PRO A 198 -27.34 10.62 -19.76
C PRO A 198 -26.22 11.53 -20.28
N GLY A 199 -25.31 10.98 -21.09
CA GLY A 199 -24.25 11.74 -21.75
C GLY A 199 -23.06 12.13 -20.85
N PHE A 200 -23.02 11.63 -19.61
CA PHE A 200 -21.97 12.03 -18.66
C PHE A 200 -20.56 11.64 -19.14
N TYR A 201 -20.36 10.41 -19.63
CA TYR A 201 -19.04 9.92 -20.01
C TYR A 201 -18.51 10.54 -21.30
N GLU A 202 -19.36 11.21 -22.06
CA GLU A 202 -19.03 12.00 -23.24
C GLU A 202 -18.80 13.48 -22.93
N THR A 203 -19.62 14.07 -22.05
CA THR A 203 -19.65 15.52 -21.82
C THR A 203 -18.99 15.99 -20.51
N GLY A 204 -18.81 15.09 -19.54
CA GLY A 204 -18.35 15.41 -18.20
C GLY A 204 -19.36 16.18 -17.33
N ILE A 205 -20.63 16.26 -17.76
CA ILE A 205 -21.70 16.98 -17.05
C ILE A 205 -22.63 15.97 -16.40
N ALA A 206 -22.58 15.85 -15.07
CA ALA A 206 -23.48 14.98 -14.31
C ALA A 206 -24.88 15.62 -14.21
N THR A 207 -25.91 14.93 -14.69
CA THR A 207 -27.32 15.32 -14.49
C THR A 207 -27.98 14.56 -13.34
N ILE A 208 -27.32 13.51 -12.83
CA ILE A 208 -27.68 12.79 -11.61
C ILE A 208 -26.48 12.92 -10.67
N ASN A 209 -26.61 13.77 -9.63
CA ASN A 209 -25.55 14.03 -8.67
C ASN A 209 -26.13 14.26 -7.26
N PRO A 210 -25.86 13.39 -6.26
CA PRO A 210 -25.07 12.16 -6.40
C PRO A 210 -25.80 11.08 -7.22
N PRO A 211 -25.07 10.08 -7.77
CA PRO A 211 -25.67 8.85 -8.29
C PRO A 211 -26.67 8.23 -7.32
N VAL A 212 -27.73 7.65 -7.87
CA VAL A 212 -28.71 6.88 -7.08
C VAL A 212 -28.11 5.52 -6.74
N ILE A 213 -28.13 5.16 -5.46
CA ILE A 213 -27.69 3.85 -4.97
C ILE A 213 -28.83 3.05 -4.35
N THR A 214 -28.73 1.74 -4.46
CA THR A 214 -29.55 0.74 -3.79
C THR A 214 -28.69 0.08 -2.70
N PRO A 215 -29.08 0.14 -1.41
CA PRO A 215 -28.38 -0.59 -0.34
C PRO A 215 -28.48 -2.12 -0.48
N PRO A 216 -27.46 -2.88 -0.04
CA PRO A 216 -26.17 -2.42 0.47
C PRO A 216 -25.30 -1.79 -0.63
N TYR A 217 -24.34 -0.93 -0.25
CA TYR A 217 -23.50 -0.23 -1.21
C TYR A 217 -22.43 -1.16 -1.79
N GLU A 218 -21.77 -1.94 -0.96
CA GLU A 218 -20.63 -2.79 -1.31
C GLU A 218 -21.08 -3.99 -2.15
N ASP A 219 -20.34 -4.25 -3.23
CA ASP A 219 -20.50 -5.42 -4.12
C ASP A 219 -21.94 -5.69 -4.59
N ASN A 220 -22.74 -4.64 -4.78
CA ASN A 220 -24.13 -4.68 -5.23
C ASN A 220 -24.26 -4.26 -6.70
N PRO A 221 -24.49 -5.21 -7.63
CA PRO A 221 -24.56 -4.93 -9.07
C PRO A 221 -25.75 -4.04 -9.47
N LEU A 222 -26.72 -3.79 -8.59
CA LEU A 222 -27.79 -2.81 -8.82
C LEU A 222 -27.27 -1.36 -8.89
N ASN A 223 -26.06 -1.11 -8.37
CA ASN A 223 -25.41 0.21 -8.39
C ASN A 223 -24.58 0.47 -9.66
N GLY A 224 -24.48 -0.53 -10.55
CA GLY A 224 -23.77 -0.45 -11.82
C GLY A 224 -22.76 -1.60 -12.01
N PRO A 225 -22.13 -1.69 -13.20
CA PRO A 225 -21.02 -2.61 -13.43
C PRO A 225 -19.88 -2.38 -12.43
N ILE A 226 -19.27 -3.47 -11.95
CA ILE A 226 -18.17 -3.43 -10.97
C ILE A 226 -16.86 -3.78 -11.66
N TYR A 227 -15.85 -2.92 -11.50
CA TYR A 227 -14.48 -3.24 -11.90
C TYR A 227 -13.84 -4.15 -10.84
N PRO A 228 -13.34 -5.34 -11.21
CA PRO A 228 -12.66 -6.22 -10.28
C PRO A 228 -11.49 -5.51 -9.60
N SER A 229 -11.44 -5.60 -8.28
CA SER A 229 -10.39 -5.00 -7.46
C SER A 229 -9.74 -6.07 -6.61
N PHE A 230 -8.42 -6.07 -6.57
CA PHE A 230 -7.59 -7.07 -5.91
C PHE A 230 -6.73 -6.43 -4.83
N VAL A 231 -6.22 -7.23 -3.90
CA VAL A 231 -5.35 -6.77 -2.80
C VAL A 231 -4.04 -7.55 -2.78
N PRO A 232 -2.96 -6.99 -2.22
CA PRO A 232 -1.70 -7.72 -2.05
C PRO A 232 -1.90 -8.93 -1.15
N LYS A 233 -1.23 -10.04 -1.49
CA LYS A 233 -1.19 -11.24 -0.66
C LYS A 233 -0.29 -11.02 0.55
N THR A 234 -0.69 -11.56 1.70
CA THR A 234 0.09 -11.52 2.93
C THR A 234 0.79 -12.85 3.23
N ASP A 235 1.85 -12.80 4.02
CA ASP A 235 2.50 -13.98 4.62
C ASP A 235 1.72 -14.48 5.85
N SER A 236 2.27 -15.50 6.53
CA SER A 236 1.70 -16.07 7.75
C SER A 236 1.65 -15.09 8.93
N ASP A 237 2.38 -13.98 8.86
CA ASP A 237 2.35 -12.91 9.85
C ASP A 237 1.35 -11.81 9.45
N GLY A 238 0.64 -11.94 8.33
CA GLY A 238 -0.30 -10.92 7.86
C GLY A 238 0.37 -9.70 7.23
N ASN A 239 1.64 -9.79 6.85
CA ASN A 239 2.39 -8.73 6.19
C ASN A 239 2.45 -8.96 4.67
N ASP A 240 2.36 -7.90 3.88
CA ASP A 240 2.34 -7.99 2.41
C ASP A 240 3.68 -8.55 1.88
N ILE A 241 3.59 -9.52 0.95
CA ILE A 241 4.79 -10.25 0.45
C ILE A 241 5.44 -9.62 -0.78
N ALA A 242 4.74 -8.71 -1.45
CA ALA A 242 5.18 -8.04 -2.66
C ALA A 242 5.26 -6.51 -2.46
N GLY A 243 5.89 -5.83 -3.41
CA GLY A 243 6.13 -4.38 -3.33
C GLY A 243 7.48 -4.02 -2.72
N VAL A 244 7.61 -2.76 -2.31
CA VAL A 244 8.74 -2.25 -1.54
C VAL A 244 8.48 -2.54 -0.06
N ARG A 245 9.05 -3.64 0.42
CA ARG A 245 9.00 -4.01 1.84
C ARG A 245 10.02 -3.19 2.62
N LEU A 246 9.53 -2.34 3.52
CA LEU A 246 10.39 -1.62 4.47
C LEU A 246 11.12 -2.63 5.37
N PRO A 247 12.24 -2.24 6.01
CA PRO A 247 12.94 -3.14 6.93
C PRO A 247 12.04 -3.68 8.04
N ASP A 248 11.11 -2.87 8.57
CA ASP A 248 10.09 -3.28 9.55
C ASP A 248 9.18 -4.40 9.04
N VAL A 249 8.93 -4.48 7.73
CA VAL A 249 8.08 -5.51 7.11
C VAL A 249 8.91 -6.73 6.72
N THR A 250 10.21 -6.56 6.46
CA THR A 250 11.14 -7.63 6.11
C THR A 250 11.67 -8.35 7.34
N VAL A 251 11.80 -7.64 8.46
CA VAL A 251 12.24 -8.13 9.77
C VAL A 251 11.16 -7.77 10.80
N PRO A 252 9.97 -8.39 10.71
CA PRO A 252 8.80 -7.94 11.44
C PRO A 252 8.89 -8.18 12.94
N LEU A 253 8.37 -7.20 13.69
CA LEU A 253 8.05 -7.27 15.12
C LEU A 253 6.54 -7.18 15.36
N ALA A 254 5.76 -7.05 14.28
CA ALA A 254 4.32 -6.89 14.29
C ALA A 254 3.70 -7.31 12.95
N THR A 255 2.39 -7.45 12.95
CA THR A 255 1.58 -7.38 11.73
C THR A 255 1.29 -5.91 11.43
N TYR A 256 1.57 -5.51 10.19
CA TYR A 256 1.28 -4.21 9.63
C TYR A 256 0.27 -4.38 8.48
N THR A 257 -0.84 -3.66 8.53
CA THR A 257 -1.87 -3.71 7.48
C THR A 257 -2.06 -2.35 6.83
N GLY A 258 -2.54 -2.35 5.58
CA GLY A 258 -3.05 -1.15 4.90
C GLY A 258 -4.49 -0.78 5.22
N TRP A 259 -5.24 -1.66 5.90
CA TRP A 259 -6.64 -1.48 6.24
C TRP A 259 -6.85 -1.52 7.75
N ALA A 260 -7.87 -0.85 8.24
CA ALA A 260 -8.28 -0.88 9.64
C ALA A 260 -9.80 -0.75 9.75
N LEU A 261 -10.36 -1.23 10.86
CA LEU A 261 -11.77 -1.05 11.19
C LEU A 261 -11.93 -0.06 12.34
N ARG A 262 -13.04 0.67 12.35
CA ARG A 262 -13.41 1.55 13.45
C ARG A 262 -13.75 0.76 14.72
N ALA A 263 -13.65 1.43 15.87
CA ALA A 263 -14.15 0.93 17.15
C ALA A 263 -15.48 1.62 17.53
N GLY A 264 -16.14 1.12 18.58
CA GLY A 264 -17.31 1.77 19.17
C GLY A 264 -18.58 1.65 18.32
N PRO A 265 -19.47 2.67 18.31
CA PRO A 265 -20.74 2.61 17.59
C PRO A 265 -20.64 2.42 16.07
N GLN A 266 -19.48 2.74 15.49
CA GLN A 266 -19.18 2.56 14.06
C GLN A 266 -18.33 1.31 13.80
N ALA A 267 -18.27 0.37 14.74
CA ALA A 267 -17.48 -0.84 14.58
C ALA A 267 -17.81 -1.57 13.27
N ASN A 268 -16.77 -2.17 12.67
CA ASN A 268 -16.80 -2.88 11.39
C ASN A 268 -16.85 -2.01 10.13
N ASP A 269 -17.01 -0.69 10.26
CA ASP A 269 -16.73 0.24 9.15
C ASP A 269 -15.23 0.44 8.96
N GLY A 270 -14.84 0.91 7.77
CA GLY A 270 -13.46 1.31 7.47
C GLY A 270 -12.97 2.45 8.36
N CYS A 271 -11.79 2.28 8.95
CA CYS A 271 -11.06 3.35 9.60
C CYS A 271 -10.19 4.07 8.56
N GLU A 272 -10.84 4.93 7.80
CA GLU A 272 -10.32 5.57 6.59
C GLU A 272 -8.86 6.04 6.67
N GLY A 273 -8.06 5.64 5.68
CA GLY A 273 -6.63 5.98 5.60
C GLY A 273 -5.73 5.25 6.60
N SER A 274 -6.32 4.59 7.60
CA SER A 274 -5.58 3.95 8.67
C SER A 274 -5.33 2.48 8.35
N GLY A 275 -4.17 2.02 8.80
CA GLY A 275 -3.77 0.64 8.89
C GLY A 275 -3.60 0.25 10.34
N GLN A 276 -3.27 -1.00 10.58
CA GLN A 276 -3.12 -1.55 11.92
C GLN A 276 -1.67 -1.85 12.21
N TYR A 277 -1.28 -1.62 13.46
CA TYR A 277 -0.07 -2.13 14.09
C TYR A 277 -0.49 -3.09 15.19
N ILE A 278 -0.14 -4.36 15.02
CA ILE A 278 -0.50 -5.42 15.96
C ILE A 278 0.80 -6.15 16.35
N PRO A 279 1.44 -5.78 17.48
CA PRO A 279 2.73 -6.34 17.88
C PRO A 279 2.64 -7.86 18.02
N PHE A 280 3.77 -8.53 17.79
CA PHE A 280 3.94 -9.91 18.22
C PHE A 280 4.11 -9.95 19.74
N GLU A 281 3.72 -11.07 20.34
CA GLU A 281 4.01 -11.30 21.75
C GLU A 281 5.53 -11.40 21.94
N SER A 282 6.04 -10.88 23.07
CA SER A 282 7.49 -10.82 23.29
C SER A 282 8.05 -12.21 23.54
N THR A 283 7.34 -13.03 24.32
CA THR A 283 7.77 -14.39 24.72
C THR A 283 6.85 -15.49 24.20
N GLU A 284 7.37 -16.73 24.15
CA GLU A 284 6.55 -17.90 23.80
C GLU A 284 5.44 -18.18 24.82
N ALA A 285 5.66 -17.83 26.09
CA ALA A 285 4.66 -17.97 27.14
C ALA A 285 3.47 -17.00 26.94
N GLU A 286 3.74 -15.75 26.59
CA GLU A 286 2.71 -14.76 26.26
C GLU A 286 1.95 -15.14 25.00
N ARG A 287 2.66 -15.57 23.94
CA ARG A 287 2.06 -16.11 22.71
C ARG A 287 1.09 -17.25 22.99
N ALA A 288 1.50 -18.22 23.79
CA ALA A 288 0.65 -19.35 24.15
C ALA A 288 -0.55 -18.92 25.01
N ALA A 289 -0.37 -17.92 25.88
CA ALA A 289 -1.45 -17.41 26.73
C ALA A 289 -2.50 -16.59 25.97
N SER A 290 -2.10 -15.91 24.89
CA SER A 290 -3.01 -15.13 24.04
C SER A 290 -3.59 -15.92 22.86
N ASP A 291 -3.16 -17.17 22.66
CA ASP A 291 -3.48 -18.02 21.50
C ASP A 291 -3.07 -17.38 20.16
N ASP A 292 -1.98 -16.60 20.15
CA ASP A 292 -1.50 -15.97 18.93
C ASP A 292 -0.84 -17.01 18.00
N PRO A 293 -1.34 -17.18 16.75
CA PRO A 293 -0.76 -18.13 15.81
C PRO A 293 0.62 -17.70 15.29
N ARG A 294 0.99 -16.42 15.43
CA ARG A 294 2.25 -15.86 14.93
C ARG A 294 3.38 -16.20 15.91
N PRO A 295 4.59 -16.58 15.44
CA PRO A 295 5.75 -16.75 16.31
C PRO A 295 6.03 -15.49 17.13
N SER A 296 6.35 -15.68 18.43
CA SER A 296 6.77 -14.61 19.33
C SER A 296 8.09 -13.97 18.86
N VAL A 297 8.42 -12.80 19.40
CA VAL A 297 9.72 -12.15 19.15
C VAL A 297 10.87 -13.05 19.61
N GLU A 298 10.75 -13.67 20.79
CA GLU A 298 11.71 -14.63 21.34
C GLU A 298 11.98 -15.81 20.40
N ALA A 299 10.93 -16.47 19.88
CA ALA A 299 11.10 -17.61 18.98
C ALA A 299 11.67 -17.20 17.60
N ARG A 300 11.37 -15.98 17.15
CA ARG A 300 11.79 -15.47 15.85
C ARG A 300 13.24 -15.00 15.85
N TYR A 301 13.67 -14.35 16.93
CA TYR A 301 14.98 -13.73 17.06
C TYR A 301 15.70 -14.22 18.31
N PRO A 302 16.39 -15.38 18.24
CA PRO A 302 16.99 -16.03 19.41
C PRO A 302 18.15 -15.26 20.05
N SER A 303 18.63 -14.19 19.40
CA SER A 303 19.66 -13.30 19.95
C SER A 303 19.65 -11.93 19.28
N PHE A 304 20.22 -10.93 19.96
CA PHE A 304 20.49 -9.62 19.38
C PHE A 304 21.29 -9.71 18.07
N ALA A 305 22.29 -10.60 18.01
CA ALA A 305 23.14 -10.77 16.83
C ALA A 305 22.33 -11.30 15.63
N ALA A 306 21.39 -12.23 15.86
CA ALA A 306 20.52 -12.74 14.81
C ALA A 306 19.59 -11.64 14.27
N TYR A 307 18.96 -10.87 15.17
CA TYR A 307 18.08 -9.76 14.79
C TYR A 307 18.83 -8.64 14.06
N SER A 308 19.93 -8.13 14.63
CA SER A 308 20.74 -7.08 14.00
C SER A 308 21.28 -7.48 12.63
N SER A 309 21.72 -8.74 12.47
CA SER A 309 22.15 -9.26 11.18
C SER A 309 21.01 -9.30 10.14
N ALA A 310 19.77 -9.60 10.57
CA ALA A 310 18.61 -9.54 9.68
C ALA A 310 18.26 -8.10 9.29
N VAL A 311 18.27 -7.16 10.25
CA VAL A 311 18.06 -5.73 10.01
C VAL A 311 19.07 -5.20 8.99
N ASN A 312 20.36 -5.51 9.17
CA ASN A 312 21.42 -5.06 8.27
C ASN A 312 21.21 -5.59 6.85
N ARG A 313 20.87 -6.88 6.70
CA ARG A 313 20.56 -7.46 5.38
C ARG A 313 19.37 -6.78 4.70
N ALA A 314 18.34 -6.42 5.45
CA ALA A 314 17.17 -5.74 4.89
C ALA A 314 17.52 -4.33 4.40
N ILE A 315 18.28 -3.57 5.19
CA ILE A 315 18.77 -2.23 4.83
C ILE A 315 19.72 -2.30 3.63
N ASP A 316 20.72 -3.20 3.68
CA ASP A 316 21.68 -3.41 2.59
C ASP A 316 20.97 -3.76 1.28
N GLY A 317 19.91 -4.56 1.35
CA GLY A 317 19.06 -4.91 0.21
C GLY A 317 18.40 -3.68 -0.42
N LEU A 318 17.80 -2.80 0.38
CA LEU A 318 17.17 -1.58 -0.12
C LEU A 318 18.20 -0.59 -0.69
N VAL A 319 19.37 -0.46 -0.07
CA VAL A 319 20.46 0.37 -0.60
C VAL A 319 20.95 -0.17 -1.93
N LYS A 320 21.17 -1.49 -2.03
CA LYS A 320 21.57 -2.16 -3.27
C LYS A 320 20.55 -1.95 -4.39
N ASP A 321 19.27 -2.01 -4.06
CA ASP A 321 18.18 -1.83 -5.01
C ASP A 321 17.92 -0.35 -5.36
N ARG A 322 18.70 0.60 -4.83
CA ARG A 322 18.48 2.06 -4.95
C ARG A 322 17.10 2.50 -4.43
N LEU A 323 16.58 1.80 -3.42
CA LEU A 323 15.34 2.08 -2.72
C LEU A 323 15.57 2.63 -1.30
N MET A 324 16.83 2.85 -0.90
CA MET A 324 17.21 3.58 0.29
C MET A 324 18.55 4.27 0.04
N LEU A 325 18.73 5.47 0.56
CA LEU A 325 19.99 6.19 0.48
C LEU A 325 20.94 5.75 1.59
N CYS A 326 22.25 5.86 1.34
CA CYS A 326 23.28 5.56 2.33
C CYS A 326 23.13 6.43 3.59
N GLU A 327 22.72 7.68 3.41
CA GLU A 327 22.52 8.67 4.46
C GLU A 327 21.37 8.32 5.41
N ASP A 328 20.42 7.49 4.96
CA ASP A 328 19.28 7.07 5.76
C ASP A 328 19.54 5.73 6.48
N ALA A 329 20.52 4.95 6.04
CA ALA A 329 20.77 3.59 6.53
C ALA A 329 21.12 3.53 8.03
N ASP A 330 22.04 4.38 8.51
CA ASP A 330 22.50 4.35 9.91
C ASP A 330 21.35 4.76 10.87
N GLY A 331 20.51 5.71 10.45
CA GLY A 331 19.34 6.16 11.21
C GLY A 331 18.27 5.06 11.32
N GLU A 332 17.94 4.42 10.20
CA GLU A 332 16.99 3.30 10.18
C GLU A 332 17.49 2.09 10.97
N GLN A 333 18.78 1.75 10.85
CA GLN A 333 19.39 0.70 11.66
C GLN A 333 19.23 1.00 13.15
N THR A 334 19.62 2.19 13.59
CA THR A 334 19.54 2.57 15.01
C THR A 334 18.11 2.47 15.54
N ARG A 335 17.14 2.97 14.77
CA ARG A 335 15.71 2.90 15.10
C ARG A 335 15.23 1.46 15.24
N LEU A 336 15.56 0.59 14.30
CA LEU A 336 15.12 -0.81 14.29
C LEU A 336 15.78 -1.64 15.39
N LEU A 337 17.05 -1.39 15.69
CA LEU A 337 17.74 -2.06 16.80
C LEU A 337 17.09 -1.71 18.15
N GLN A 338 16.72 -0.45 18.36
CA GLN A 338 15.97 -0.05 19.55
C GLN A 338 14.58 -0.69 19.58
N ALA A 339 13.85 -0.67 18.46
CA ALA A 339 12.53 -1.29 18.37
C ALA A 339 12.57 -2.80 18.68
N GLY A 340 13.63 -3.49 18.26
CA GLY A 340 13.83 -4.90 18.60
C GLY A 340 13.98 -5.13 20.09
N LEU A 341 14.80 -4.31 20.77
CA LEU A 341 14.97 -4.38 22.22
C LEU A 341 13.64 -4.12 22.95
N ASP A 342 12.90 -3.09 22.51
CA ASP A 342 11.61 -2.72 23.09
C ASP A 342 10.55 -3.82 22.90
N ALA A 343 10.65 -4.60 21.82
CA ALA A 343 9.75 -5.71 21.49
C ALA A 343 10.17 -7.06 22.10
N GLY A 344 11.27 -7.11 22.86
CA GLY A 344 11.69 -8.32 23.58
C GLY A 344 12.78 -9.16 22.88
N VAL A 345 13.47 -8.64 21.86
CA VAL A 345 14.70 -9.27 21.36
C VAL A 345 15.73 -9.33 22.51
N PRO A 346 16.37 -10.48 22.76
CA PRO A 346 17.34 -10.60 23.85
C PRO A 346 18.44 -9.54 23.76
N ALA A 347 18.72 -8.86 24.88
CA ALA A 347 19.77 -7.84 24.93
C ALA A 347 21.15 -8.44 24.61
N PRO A 348 22.06 -7.69 23.95
CA PRO A 348 23.40 -8.17 23.67
C PRO A 348 24.20 -8.40 24.96
N HIS A 349 25.08 -9.41 24.96
CA HIS A 349 26.10 -9.54 26.00
C HIS A 349 27.19 -8.48 25.76
N GLY A 350 27.15 -7.38 26.52
CA GLY A 350 28.10 -6.28 26.42
C GLY A 350 27.55 -5.08 25.64
N ASN A 351 28.44 -4.26 25.06
CA ASN A 351 28.03 -3.10 24.27
C ASN A 351 27.34 -3.53 22.97
N LEU A 352 26.41 -2.69 22.49
CA LEU A 352 25.82 -2.86 21.16
C LEU A 352 26.93 -2.96 20.10
N PRO A 353 26.78 -3.84 19.08
CA PRO A 353 27.69 -3.86 17.95
C PRO A 353 27.82 -2.47 17.35
N PRO A 354 29.02 -2.06 16.88
CA PRO A 354 29.17 -0.80 16.19
C PRO A 354 28.22 -0.75 14.98
N GLN A 355 27.69 0.44 14.70
CA GLN A 355 26.85 0.69 13.54
C GLN A 355 27.55 0.15 12.28
N SER A 356 26.83 -0.66 11.51
CA SER A 356 27.34 -1.18 10.25
C SER A 356 26.81 -0.32 9.11
N THR A 357 27.66 0.55 8.59
CA THR A 357 27.39 1.22 7.33
C THR A 357 27.25 0.16 6.21
N PRO A 358 26.23 0.23 5.34
CA PRO A 358 26.07 -0.74 4.27
C PRO A 358 27.33 -0.86 3.42
N PRO A 359 27.72 -2.06 2.93
CA PRO A 359 28.96 -2.23 2.18
C PRO A 359 29.09 -1.31 0.96
N LEU A 360 27.98 -1.04 0.27
CA LEU A 360 27.91 -0.13 -0.87
C LEU A 360 28.10 1.35 -0.51
N CYS A 361 27.97 1.70 0.77
CA CYS A 361 28.14 3.05 1.28
C CYS A 361 29.59 3.36 1.69
N HIS A 362 30.48 2.36 1.72
CA HIS A 362 31.89 2.56 2.02
C HIS A 362 32.67 3.26 0.88
N SER A 363 32.18 3.23 -0.35
CA SER A 363 32.84 3.85 -1.51
C SER A 363 32.59 5.37 -1.66
N GLY A 364 31.71 5.96 -0.84
CA GLY A 364 31.30 7.37 -0.94
C GLY A 364 32.00 8.36 -0.01
N LYS A 365 32.87 7.90 0.90
CA LYS A 365 33.70 8.79 1.74
C LYS A 365 35.03 9.09 1.05
N LYS A 366 35.02 9.99 0.06
CA LYS A 366 36.21 10.69 -0.42
C LYS A 366 35.95 12.17 -0.52
#